data_AF-A0A2A4CQB6-F1
#
_entry.id   AF-A0A2A4CQB6-F1
#
_cell.length_a   1.000
_cell.length_b   1.000
_cell.length_c   1.000
_cell.angle_alpha   90.00
_cell.angle_beta   90.00
_cell.angle_gamma   90.00
#
_symmetry.space_group_name_H-M   'P 1'
#
loop_
_entity.id
_entity.type
_entity.pdbx_description
1 polymer ?
#
loop_
_entity_poly.entity_id
_entity_poly.type
_entity_poly.pdbx_seq_one_letter_code
_entity_poly.pdbx_strand_id
1 'polypeptide(L)'
;MQMKEFSKGQLKREADLIATCAKWSGEYLPSHHGPGSWATTYSNEFVSASTDLCLLYHEAGYKWDHDTIVRLYIAFRDNGIRSCRGGVFNFDTTKYLYQRPIFREFQRRGLVGSG
;
A
#
# COMPACT_ATOMS: atom_id res chain seq x y z
N MET A 1 -3.42 -7.97 19.13
CA MET A 1 -4.12 -8.03 17.83
C MET A 1 -4.25 -9.50 17.45
N GLN A 2 -5.46 -10.06 17.34
CA GLN A 2 -5.60 -11.43 16.84
C GLN A 2 -5.32 -11.42 15.34
N MET A 3 -4.35 -12.22 14.89
CA MET A 3 -4.13 -12.44 13.46
C MET A 3 -5.28 -13.31 12.95
N LYS A 4 -6.06 -12.80 11.98
CA LYS A 4 -7.15 -13.56 11.39
C LYS A 4 -6.58 -14.51 10.34
N GLU A 5 -7.05 -15.76 10.33
CA GLU A 5 -6.59 -16.74 9.35
C GLU A 5 -7.15 -16.44 7.97
N PHE A 6 -6.25 -16.38 6.98
CA PHE A 6 -6.63 -16.21 5.58
C PHE A 6 -6.99 -17.56 4.98
N SER A 7 -8.01 -17.60 4.13
CA SER A 7 -8.26 -18.73 3.25
C SER A 7 -7.08 -18.93 2.27
N LYS A 8 -6.94 -20.13 1.70
CA LYS A 8 -5.93 -20.41 0.67
C LYS A 8 -5.99 -19.43 -0.51
N GLY A 9 -7.21 -19.03 -0.91
CA GLY A 9 -7.41 -18.05 -1.97
C GLY A 9 -6.93 -16.65 -1.58
N GLN A 10 -7.20 -16.22 -0.34
CA GLN A 10 -6.72 -14.94 0.19
C GLN A 10 -5.20 -14.93 0.34
N LEU A 11 -4.58 -16.02 0.79
CA LEU A 11 -3.12 -16.13 0.86
C LEU A 11 -2.45 -15.99 -0.51
N LYS A 12 -3.01 -16.65 -1.53
CA LYS A 12 -2.50 -16.51 -2.91
C LYS A 12 -2.66 -15.06 -3.41
N ARG A 13 -3.82 -14.46 -3.20
CA ARG A 13 -4.10 -13.07 -3.60
C ARG A 13 -3.18 -12.09 -2.88
N GLU A 14 -2.92 -12.29 -1.58
CA GLU A 14 -1.97 -11.50 -0.80
C GLU A 14 -0.57 -11.59 -1.40
N ALA A 15 -0.09 -12.79 -1.70
CA ALA A 15 1.23 -13.00 -2.30
C ALA A 15 1.37 -12.34 -3.69
N ASP A 16 0.36 -12.48 -4.56
CA ASP A 16 0.35 -11.88 -5.90
C ASP A 16 0.39 -10.33 -5.83
N LEU A 17 -0.37 -9.76 -4.89
CA LEU A 17 -0.39 -8.31 -4.66
C LEU A 17 0.92 -7.80 -4.06
N ILE A 18 1.51 -8.52 -3.09
CA ILE A 18 2.83 -8.22 -2.52
C ILE A 18 3.89 -8.24 -3.62
N ALA A 19 3.88 -9.24 -4.52
CA ALA A 19 4.80 -9.30 -5.65
C ALA A 19 4.64 -8.09 -6.59
N THR A 20 3.41 -7.63 -6.80
CA THR A 20 3.13 -6.40 -7.57
C THR A 20 3.67 -5.16 -6.87
N CYS A 21 3.44 -5.03 -5.56
CA CYS A 21 4.02 -3.95 -4.75
C CYS A 21 5.55 -3.98 -4.80
N ALA A 22 6.19 -5.15 -4.70
CA ALA A 22 7.64 -5.26 -4.78
C ALA A 22 8.18 -4.83 -6.15
N LYS A 23 7.55 -5.29 -7.25
CA LYS A 23 7.93 -4.94 -8.63
C LYS A 23 7.89 -3.45 -8.90
N TRP A 24 6.88 -2.76 -8.36
CA TRP A 24 6.67 -1.33 -8.58
C TRP A 24 7.12 -0.48 -7.39
N SER A 25 7.83 -1.08 -6.43
CA SER A 25 8.44 -0.33 -5.33
C SER A 25 9.63 0.47 -5.85
N GLY A 26 9.74 1.72 -5.43
CA GLY A 26 10.80 2.61 -5.89
C GLY A 26 10.36 4.05 -6.03
N GLU A 27 11.28 4.87 -6.51
CA GLU A 27 11.04 6.27 -6.80
C GLU A 27 10.26 6.41 -8.11
N TYR A 28 9.06 6.97 -8.04
CA TYR A 28 8.32 7.41 -9.22
C TYR A 28 8.43 8.93 -9.36
N LEU A 29 9.01 9.37 -10.47
CA LEU A 29 9.01 10.77 -10.91
C LEU A 29 7.84 10.97 -11.88
N PRO A 30 6.85 11.83 -11.55
CA PRO A 30 5.80 12.17 -12.50
C PRO A 30 6.37 12.85 -13.75
N SER A 31 5.82 12.55 -14.93
CA SER A 31 6.30 13.03 -16.24
C SER A 31 6.40 14.56 -16.39
N HIS A 32 5.69 15.32 -15.56
CA HIS A 32 5.69 16.78 -15.55
C HIS A 32 6.79 17.38 -14.65
N HIS A 33 7.65 16.55 -14.07
CA HIS A 33 8.75 16.95 -13.20
C HIS A 33 10.08 16.55 -13.82
N GLY A 34 10.97 17.54 -14.01
CA GLY A 34 12.31 17.30 -14.56
C GLY A 34 13.28 16.61 -13.58
N PRO A 35 14.44 16.15 -14.07
CA PRO A 35 15.50 15.61 -13.21
C PRO A 35 15.93 16.67 -12.18
N GLY A 36 15.86 16.33 -10.89
CA GLY A 36 16.08 17.25 -9.76
C GLY A 36 14.81 17.71 -9.03
N SER A 37 13.63 17.29 -9.48
CA SER A 37 12.38 17.54 -8.77
C SER A 37 12.31 16.77 -7.46
N TRP A 38 11.96 17.47 -6.39
CA TRP A 38 11.77 16.91 -5.06
C TRP A 38 10.40 16.19 -4.93
N ALA A 39 9.56 16.25 -5.96
CA ALA A 39 8.23 15.65 -6.01
C ALA A 39 8.28 14.17 -6.44
N THR A 40 8.95 13.35 -5.64
CA THR A 40 8.94 11.89 -5.79
C THR A 40 7.70 11.31 -5.11
N THR A 41 7.00 10.39 -5.77
CA THR A 41 5.85 9.69 -5.17
C THR A 41 5.93 8.18 -5.45
N TYR A 42 4.91 7.44 -5.03
CA TYR A 42 4.70 6.04 -5.42
C TYR A 42 4.09 5.96 -6.82
N SER A 43 4.42 4.92 -7.59
CA SER A 43 3.78 4.68 -8.88
C SER A 43 2.28 4.36 -8.71
N ASN A 44 1.50 4.56 -9.76
CA ASN A 44 0.06 4.26 -9.73
C ASN A 44 -0.18 2.75 -9.51
N GLU A 45 0.67 1.89 -10.07
CA GLU A 45 0.62 0.44 -9.92
C GLU A 45 0.90 0.02 -8.48
N PHE A 46 1.91 0.64 -7.84
CA PHE A 46 2.20 0.41 -6.43
C PHE A 46 1.02 0.82 -5.54
N VAL A 47 0.46 2.02 -5.77
CA VAL A 47 -0.70 2.51 -5.01
C VAL A 47 -1.91 1.61 -5.24
N SER A 48 -2.19 1.23 -6.49
CA SER A 48 -3.31 0.35 -6.83
C SER A 48 -3.21 -1.01 -6.16
N ALA A 49 -2.05 -1.67 -6.20
CA ALA A 49 -1.84 -2.96 -5.56
C ALA A 49 -1.89 -2.86 -4.02
N SER A 50 -1.36 -1.77 -3.44
CA SER A 50 -1.44 -1.51 -2.01
C SER A 50 -2.89 -1.29 -1.56
N THR A 51 -3.70 -0.60 -2.36
CA THR A 51 -5.14 -0.44 -2.13
C THR A 51 -5.88 -1.78 -2.16
N ASP A 52 -5.52 -2.66 -3.10
CA ASP A 52 -6.10 -4.01 -3.18
C ASP A 52 -5.70 -4.88 -1.97
N LEU A 53 -4.49 -4.72 -1.43
CA LEU A 53 -4.11 -5.35 -0.15
C LEU A 53 -4.98 -4.87 1.00
N CYS A 54 -5.25 -3.57 1.10
CA CYS A 54 -6.13 -3.07 2.15
C CYS A 54 -7.56 -3.62 2.02
N LEU A 55 -8.08 -3.73 0.80
CA LEU A 55 -9.39 -4.34 0.54
C LEU A 55 -9.40 -5.81 0.95
N LEU A 56 -8.36 -6.56 0.59
CA LEU A 56 -8.20 -7.95 1.02
C LEU A 56 -8.17 -8.08 2.55
N TYR A 57 -7.46 -7.18 3.24
CA TYR A 57 -7.42 -7.17 4.71
C TYR A 57 -8.79 -6.84 5.28
N HIS A 58 -9.51 -5.89 4.69
CA HIS A 58 -10.86 -5.58 5.12
C HIS A 58 -11.83 -6.75 4.92
N GLU A 59 -11.76 -7.44 3.78
CA GLU A 59 -12.50 -8.68 3.50
C GLU A 59 -12.17 -9.78 4.52
N ALA A 60 -10.89 -9.87 4.95
CA ALA A 60 -10.46 -10.75 6.04
C ALA A 60 -10.87 -10.25 7.44
N GLY A 61 -11.53 -9.09 7.52
CA GLY A 61 -12.13 -8.53 8.73
C GLY A 61 -11.21 -7.61 9.54
N TYR A 62 -10.14 -7.09 8.95
CA TYR A 62 -9.37 -5.98 9.53
C TYR A 62 -10.17 -4.68 9.38
N LYS A 63 -10.04 -3.79 10.36
CA LYS A 63 -10.72 -2.49 10.33
C LYS A 63 -9.95 -1.49 9.46
N TRP A 64 -10.67 -0.51 8.90
CA TRP A 64 -10.12 0.59 8.08
C TRP A 64 -9.34 1.63 8.91
N ASP A 65 -8.50 1.18 9.84
CA ASP A 65 -7.82 2.00 10.83
C ASP A 65 -6.37 1.54 11.07
N HIS A 66 -5.91 1.70 12.31
CA HIS A 66 -4.60 1.24 12.77
C HIS A 66 -4.30 -0.22 12.42
N ASP A 67 -5.30 -1.11 12.47
CA ASP A 67 -5.09 -2.54 12.20
C ASP A 67 -4.63 -2.78 10.75
N THR A 68 -5.23 -2.09 9.78
CA THR A 68 -4.84 -2.18 8.36
C THR A 68 -3.44 -1.59 8.14
N ILE A 69 -3.10 -0.49 8.82
CA ILE A 69 -1.76 0.11 8.72
C ILE A 69 -0.70 -0.84 9.26
N VAL A 70 -0.93 -1.44 10.43
CA VAL A 70 -0.02 -2.44 11.02
C VAL A 70 0.15 -3.64 10.08
N ARG A 71 -0.95 -4.14 9.50
CA ARG A 71 -0.89 -5.28 8.58
C ARG A 71 -0.11 -4.98 7.31
N LEU A 72 -0.33 -3.81 6.70
CA LEU A 72 0.48 -3.33 5.57
C LEU A 72 1.96 -3.23 5.92
N TYR A 73 2.27 -2.63 7.08
CA TYR A 73 3.66 -2.46 7.53
C TYR A 73 4.37 -3.81 7.66
N ILE A 74 3.71 -4.79 8.32
CA ILE A 74 4.25 -6.15 8.46
C ILE A 74 4.47 -6.77 7.07
N ALA A 75 3.46 -6.72 6.19
CA ALA A 75 3.55 -7.29 4.85
C ALA A 75 4.71 -6.70 4.04
N PHE A 76 4.89 -5.37 4.07
CA PHE A 76 5.96 -4.72 3.34
C PHE A 76 7.34 -4.98 3.92
N ARG A 77 7.47 -4.91 5.26
CA ARG A 77 8.73 -5.17 5.95
C ARG A 77 9.19 -6.61 5.74
N ASP A 78 8.32 -7.58 5.96
CA ASP A 78 8.67 -9.00 5.92
C ASP A 78 8.98 -9.48 4.49
N ASN A 79 8.51 -8.75 3.47
CA ASN A 79 8.83 -9.02 2.06
C ASN A 79 9.90 -8.07 1.47
N GLY A 80 10.56 -7.25 2.31
CA GLY A 80 11.65 -6.39 1.87
C GLY A 80 11.26 -5.28 0.90
N ILE A 81 9.98 -4.91 0.84
CA ILE A 81 9.48 -3.84 -0.02
C ILE A 81 10.04 -2.50 0.46
N ARG A 82 10.53 -1.69 -0.47
CA ARG A 82 11.11 -0.38 -0.18
C ARG A 82 10.08 0.74 -0.35
N SER A 83 10.17 1.76 0.51
CA SER A 83 9.37 2.97 0.38
C SER A 83 9.80 3.80 -0.83
N CYS A 84 9.10 4.89 -1.11
CA CYS A 84 9.57 5.87 -2.07
C CYS A 84 11.00 6.32 -1.70
N ARG A 85 11.86 6.53 -2.71
CA ARG A 85 13.31 6.82 -2.58
C ARG A 85 14.16 5.68 -1.99
N GLY A 86 13.66 4.44 -2.02
CA GLY A 86 14.45 3.26 -1.63
C GLY A 86 14.61 3.04 -0.13
N GLY A 87 13.90 3.82 0.71
CA GLY A 87 13.90 3.65 2.17
C GLY A 87 13.27 2.35 2.65
N VAL A 88 13.45 2.01 3.93
CA VAL A 88 12.72 0.91 4.59
C VAL A 88 11.33 1.42 4.97
N PHE A 89 10.28 0.63 4.71
CA PHE A 89 8.97 0.92 5.29
C PHE A 89 9.01 0.82 6.81
N ASN A 90 8.82 1.95 7.47
CA ASN A 90 8.49 2.00 8.89
C ASN A 90 6.99 2.29 9.07
N PHE A 91 6.54 2.33 10.32
CA PHE A 91 5.13 2.58 10.62
C PHE A 91 4.65 3.94 10.10
N ASP A 92 5.43 5.01 10.27
CA ASP A 92 5.06 6.37 9.82
C ASP A 92 4.98 6.49 8.31
N THR A 93 5.92 5.88 7.57
CA THR A 93 5.89 5.83 6.11
C THR A 93 4.70 5.02 5.60
N THR A 94 4.35 3.94 6.28
CA THR A 94 3.17 3.12 5.96
C THR A 94 1.88 3.90 6.24
N LYS A 95 1.81 4.60 7.37
CA LYS A 95 0.70 5.48 7.73
C LYS A 95 0.52 6.60 6.70
N TYR A 96 1.62 7.22 6.27
CA TYR A 96 1.59 8.23 5.20
C TYR A 96 1.05 7.66 3.88
N LEU A 97 1.53 6.49 3.47
CA LEU A 97 1.03 5.79 2.27
C LEU A 97 -0.49 5.52 2.36
N TYR A 98 -0.95 5.04 3.52
CA TYR A 98 -2.36 4.74 3.75
C TYR A 98 -3.23 6.00 3.71
N GLN A 99 -2.86 7.04 4.47
CA GLN A 99 -3.67 8.24 4.66
C GLN A 99 -3.69 9.18 3.46
N ARG A 100 -2.72 9.07 2.53
CA ARG A 100 -2.61 9.98 1.38
C ARG A 100 -2.77 9.25 0.04
N PRO A 101 -1.78 8.51 -0.50
CA PRO A 101 -1.95 7.81 -1.77
C PRO A 101 -3.12 6.83 -1.80
N ILE A 102 -3.20 5.91 -0.83
CA ILE A 102 -4.24 4.88 -0.80
C ILE A 102 -5.61 5.51 -0.56
N PHE A 103 -5.72 6.46 0.36
CA PHE A 103 -6.98 7.17 0.59
C PHE A 103 -7.49 7.89 -0.67
N ARG A 104 -6.61 8.57 -1.42
CA ARG A 104 -6.96 9.18 -2.71
C ARG A 104 -7.44 8.12 -3.72
N GLU A 105 -6.82 6.95 -3.72
CA GLU A 105 -7.22 5.84 -4.58
C GLU A 105 -8.59 5.26 -4.17
N PHE A 106 -8.91 5.20 -2.87
CA PHE A 106 -10.27 4.86 -2.42
C PHE A 106 -11.31 5.86 -2.93
N GLN A 107 -11.03 7.16 -2.85
CA GLN A 107 -11.91 8.20 -3.38
C GLN A 107 -12.09 8.04 -4.89
N ARG A 108 -11.00 7.82 -5.64
CA ARG A 108 -11.03 7.60 -7.09
C ARG A 108 -11.88 6.39 -7.49
N ARG A 109 -11.87 5.34 -6.67
CA ARG A 109 -12.68 4.11 -6.88
C ARG A 109 -14.10 4.21 -6.34
N GLY A 110 -14.51 5.34 -5.74
CA GLY A 110 -15.83 5.52 -5.15
C GLY A 110 -16.06 4.68 -3.89
N LEU A 111 -14.99 4.24 -3.23
CA LEU A 111 -15.05 3.39 -2.02
C LEU A 111 -15.23 4.20 -0.73
N VAL A 112 -14.87 5.48 -0.77
CA VAL A 112 -15.08 6.45 0.30
C VAL A 112 -15.54 7.77 -0.30
N GLY A 113 -16.38 8.51 0.42
CA GLY A 113 -16.89 9.80 -0.05
C GLY A 113 -15.79 10.82 -0.31
N SER A 114 -15.97 11.64 -1.34
CA SER A 114 -15.21 12.87 -1.54
C SER A 114 -15.67 13.89 -0.50
N GLY A 115 -15.12 13.80 0.71
CA GLY A 115 -15.35 14.79 1.77
C GLY A 115 -14.86 16.17 1.37
#